data_AF-A0A534XHD4-F1
#
_entry.id   AF-A0A534XHD4-F1
#
_cell.length_a   1.000
_cell.length_b   1.000
_cell.length_c   1.000
_cell.angle_alpha   90.00
_cell.angle_beta   90.00
_cell.angle_gamma   90.00
#
_symmetry.space_group_name_H-M   'P 1'
#
loop_
_entity.id
_entity.type
_entity.pdbx_description
1 polymer ?
#
loop_
_entity_poly.entity_id
_entity_poly.type
_entity_poly.pdbx_seq_one_letter_code
_entity_poly.pdbx_strand_id
1 'polypeptide(L)'
;MTKISIAVLGVFALTVVASGPASAQVGPNLCTSKKLKASGKDAYKKLNCYAKVVKNGGSVDMSCLDAEDMNLATNFAAADGLGACVNGTGTTEIGPKVTNLVDDVRTPLVGMST
;
A
#
# COMPACT_ATOMS: atom_id res chain seq x y z
N MET A 1 -47.67 -30.70 -8.00
CA MET A 1 -47.53 -30.24 -9.41
C MET A 1 -48.66 -29.27 -9.69
N THR A 2 -48.43 -27.98 -9.54
CA THR A 2 -49.45 -26.95 -9.81
C THR A 2 -48.77 -25.84 -10.60
N LYS A 3 -49.15 -25.73 -11.86
CA LYS A 3 -48.67 -24.75 -12.83
C LYS A 3 -49.40 -23.43 -12.58
N ILE A 4 -48.68 -22.36 -12.29
CA ILE A 4 -49.25 -21.00 -12.28
C ILE A 4 -48.57 -20.24 -13.43
N SER A 5 -49.32 -20.13 -14.53
CA SER A 5 -49.08 -19.19 -15.62
C SER A 5 -49.66 -17.85 -15.21
N ILE A 6 -48.83 -16.83 -15.02
CA ILE A 6 -49.25 -15.44 -14.97
C ILE A 6 -48.31 -14.66 -15.90
N ALA A 7 -48.83 -14.35 -17.08
CA ALA A 7 -48.31 -13.34 -17.97
C ALA A 7 -48.71 -11.98 -17.38
N VAL A 8 -47.75 -11.23 -16.83
CA VAL A 8 -47.91 -9.80 -16.56
C VAL A 8 -46.82 -9.07 -17.32
N LEU A 9 -47.26 -8.38 -18.37
CA LEU A 9 -46.57 -7.26 -19.00
C LEU A 9 -46.28 -6.22 -17.92
N GLY A 10 -45.04 -6.21 -17.45
CA GLY A 10 -44.53 -5.19 -16.55
C GLY A 10 -43.04 -5.09 -16.77
N VAL A 11 -42.61 -4.01 -17.42
CA VAL A 11 -41.20 -3.64 -17.56
C VAL A 11 -40.63 -3.46 -16.15
N PHE A 12 -40.09 -4.52 -15.58
CA PHE A 12 -39.27 -4.43 -14.39
C PHE A 12 -37.89 -4.02 -14.90
N ALA A 13 -37.63 -2.71 -14.83
CA ALA A 13 -36.35 -2.14 -15.16
C ALA A 13 -35.25 -2.90 -14.39
N LEU A 14 -34.41 -3.63 -15.13
CA LEU A 14 -33.13 -4.10 -14.62
C LEU A 14 -32.36 -2.85 -14.17
N THR A 15 -32.32 -2.60 -12.87
CA THR A 15 -31.32 -1.72 -12.29
C THR A 15 -29.99 -2.42 -12.46
N VAL A 16 -29.27 -2.05 -13.52
CA VAL A 16 -27.88 -2.40 -13.68
C VAL A 16 -27.11 -1.76 -12.52
N VAL A 17 -26.88 -2.53 -11.45
CA VAL A 17 -25.80 -2.21 -10.51
C VAL A 17 -24.50 -2.43 -11.28
N ALA A 18 -24.02 -1.37 -11.90
CA ALA A 18 -22.68 -1.34 -12.47
C ALA A 18 -21.68 -1.49 -11.31
N SER A 19 -21.30 -2.72 -11.00
CA SER A 19 -20.06 -3.02 -10.27
C SER A 19 -18.88 -2.74 -11.19
N GLY A 20 -18.68 -1.48 -11.55
CA GLY A 20 -17.45 -1.00 -12.19
C GLY A 20 -16.39 -0.75 -11.11
N PRO A 21 -15.09 -0.87 -11.42
CA PRO A 21 -14.06 -0.48 -10.47
C PRO A 21 -14.27 1.01 -10.17
N ALA A 22 -14.18 1.39 -8.89
CA ALA A 22 -14.19 2.77 -8.46
C ALA A 22 -12.95 3.49 -9.02
N SER A 23 -13.01 3.90 -10.28
CA SER A 23 -11.98 4.68 -10.96
C SER A 23 -12.61 5.99 -11.37
N ALA A 24 -12.55 6.98 -10.47
CA ALA A 24 -12.39 8.40 -10.76
C ALA A 24 -12.61 9.25 -9.50
N GLN A 25 -11.78 9.09 -8.47
CA GLN A 25 -11.56 10.21 -7.56
C GLN A 25 -10.62 11.19 -8.28
N VAL A 26 -11.19 12.11 -9.07
CA VAL A 26 -10.45 13.21 -9.74
C VAL A 26 -10.21 14.38 -8.75
N GLY A 27 -10.50 14.19 -7.47
CA GLY A 27 -10.28 15.16 -6.40
C GLY A 27 -9.12 14.80 -5.48
N PRO A 28 -8.73 15.72 -4.56
CA PRO A 28 -7.71 15.46 -3.55
C PRO A 28 -8.00 14.17 -2.77
N ASN A 29 -7.02 13.25 -2.67
CA ASN A 29 -7.13 12.05 -1.86
C ASN A 29 -6.07 12.04 -0.75
N LEU A 30 -6.50 12.37 0.48
CA LEU A 30 -5.60 12.49 1.63
C LEU A 30 -5.02 11.13 2.05
N CYS A 31 -5.81 10.05 2.08
CA CYS A 31 -5.29 8.73 2.44
C CYS A 31 -4.11 8.34 1.53
N THR A 32 -4.33 8.36 0.22
CA THR A 32 -3.34 7.91 -0.79
C THR A 32 -2.10 8.79 -0.75
N SER A 33 -2.28 10.11 -0.60
CA SER A 33 -1.17 11.04 -0.40
C SER A 33 -0.33 10.68 0.83
N LYS A 34 -0.97 10.36 1.96
CA LYS A 34 -0.26 9.96 3.19
C LYS A 34 0.41 8.59 3.06
N LYS A 35 -0.22 7.61 2.41
CA LYS A 35 0.38 6.28 2.14
C LYS A 35 1.62 6.40 1.25
N LEU A 36 1.57 7.19 0.19
CA LEU A 36 2.75 7.46 -0.67
C LEU A 36 3.88 8.11 0.14
N LYS A 37 3.57 9.14 0.94
CA LYS A 37 4.55 9.81 1.79
C LYS A 37 5.16 8.85 2.83
N ALA A 38 4.34 8.01 3.46
CA ALA A 38 4.79 7.03 4.43
C ALA A 38 5.73 6.00 3.78
N SER A 39 5.39 5.51 2.60
CA SER A 39 6.20 4.55 1.85
C SER A 39 7.57 5.13 1.47
N GLY A 40 7.61 6.37 0.98
CA GLY A 40 8.87 7.06 0.68
C GLY A 40 9.71 7.33 1.93
N LYS A 41 9.07 7.66 3.06
CA LYS A 41 9.77 7.87 4.34
C LYS A 41 10.36 6.56 4.87
N ASP A 42 9.61 5.46 4.79
CA ASP A 42 10.09 4.12 5.16
C ASP A 42 11.35 3.75 4.37
N ALA A 43 11.30 3.87 3.03
CA ALA A 43 12.45 3.63 2.17
C ALA A 43 13.68 4.47 2.57
N TYR A 44 13.47 5.79 2.75
CA TYR A 44 14.53 6.71 3.18
C TYR A 44 15.15 6.32 4.53
N LYS A 45 14.33 5.89 5.49
CA LYS A 45 14.82 5.52 6.82
C LYS A 45 15.56 4.19 6.81
N LYS A 46 15.08 3.18 6.09
CA LYS A 46 15.79 1.92 5.86
C LYS A 46 17.13 2.13 5.17
N LEU A 47 17.19 2.97 4.13
CA LEU A 47 18.46 3.35 3.50
C LEU A 47 19.41 4.05 4.48
N ASN A 48 18.91 4.86 5.42
CA ASN A 48 19.75 5.43 6.48
C ASN A 48 20.25 4.39 7.49
N CYS A 49 19.47 3.35 7.81
CA CYS A 49 19.95 2.23 8.62
C CYS A 49 21.19 1.62 7.96
N TYR A 50 21.13 1.36 6.65
CA TYR A 50 22.27 0.83 5.89
C TYR A 50 23.42 1.84 5.78
N ALA A 51 23.14 3.11 5.52
CA ALA A 51 24.17 4.14 5.41
C ALA A 51 25.00 4.28 6.70
N LYS A 52 24.38 4.11 7.88
CA LYS A 52 25.10 4.10 9.17
C LYS A 52 26.12 2.96 9.25
N VAL A 53 25.76 1.78 8.76
CA VAL A 53 26.66 0.61 8.74
C VAL A 53 27.80 0.83 7.77
N VAL A 54 27.52 1.31 6.56
CA VAL A 54 28.56 1.64 5.58
C VAL A 54 29.54 2.68 6.14
N LYS A 55 29.03 3.68 6.85
CA LYS A 55 29.84 4.73 7.46
C LYS A 55 30.72 4.24 8.61
N ASN A 56 30.16 3.42 9.50
CA ASN A 56 30.80 3.07 10.77
C ASN A 56 31.43 1.66 10.77
N GLY A 57 31.20 0.86 9.73
CA GLY A 57 31.43 -0.58 9.73
C GLY A 57 30.38 -1.35 10.54
N GLY A 58 30.44 -2.69 10.46
CA GLY A 58 29.58 -3.60 11.22
C GLY A 58 28.45 -4.24 10.41
N SER A 59 27.41 -4.69 11.11
CA SER A 59 26.21 -5.31 10.54
C SER A 59 25.00 -4.38 10.66
N VAL A 60 24.01 -4.57 9.78
CA VAL A 60 22.73 -3.87 9.93
C VAL A 60 22.05 -4.26 11.22
N ASP A 61 21.58 -3.25 11.95
CA ASP A 61 20.71 -3.43 13.11
C ASP A 61 19.30 -3.78 12.61
N MET A 62 18.88 -5.02 12.83
CA MET A 62 17.55 -5.46 12.42
C MET A 62 16.44 -4.68 13.11
N SER A 63 16.66 -4.22 14.35
CA SER A 63 15.67 -3.38 15.05
C SER A 63 15.49 -2.02 14.37
N CYS A 64 16.50 -1.52 13.66
CA CYS A 64 16.39 -0.32 12.84
C CYS A 64 15.43 -0.53 11.66
N LEU A 65 15.50 -1.69 11.00
CA LEU A 65 14.63 -2.01 9.87
C LEU A 65 13.19 -2.31 10.34
N ASP A 66 13.05 -3.15 11.37
CA ASP A 66 11.75 -3.55 11.92
C ASP A 66 10.97 -2.34 12.47
N ALA A 67 11.67 -1.37 13.09
CA ALA A 67 11.05 -0.15 13.57
C ALA A 67 10.42 0.67 12.44
N GLU A 68 11.04 0.69 11.25
CA GLU A 68 10.50 1.40 10.10
C GLU A 68 9.30 0.66 9.49
N ASP A 69 9.31 -0.68 9.46
CA ASP A 69 8.13 -1.48 9.08
C ASP A 69 6.93 -1.23 10.02
N MET A 70 7.17 -1.14 11.33
CA MET A 70 6.14 -0.75 12.31
C MET A 70 5.65 0.68 12.08
N ASN A 71 6.54 1.61 11.76
CA ASN A 71 6.17 2.98 11.40
C ASN A 71 5.33 3.02 10.12
N LEU A 72 5.67 2.22 9.11
CA LEU A 72 4.89 2.12 7.87
C LEU A 72 3.47 1.66 8.18
N ALA A 73 3.30 0.59 8.95
CA ALA A 73 2.00 0.07 9.38
C ALA A 73 1.19 1.13 10.16
N THR A 74 1.83 1.80 11.12
CA THR A 74 1.19 2.86 11.92
C THR A 74 0.72 4.02 11.05
N ASN A 75 1.54 4.47 10.10
CA ASN A 75 1.19 5.57 9.21
C ASN A 75 0.12 5.18 8.18
N PHE A 76 0.08 3.91 7.75
CA PHE A 76 -0.99 3.39 6.89
C PHE A 76 -2.32 3.36 7.63
N ALA A 77 -2.35 2.84 8.86
CA ALA A 77 -3.55 2.85 9.69
C ALA A 77 -4.07 4.28 9.95
N ALA A 78 -3.16 5.22 10.23
CA ALA A 78 -3.52 6.64 10.35
C ALA A 78 -4.06 7.24 9.04
N ALA A 79 -3.51 6.85 7.89
CA ALA A 79 -3.98 7.30 6.58
C ALA A 79 -5.37 6.73 6.22
N ASP A 80 -5.63 5.47 6.58
CA ASP A 80 -6.93 4.83 6.38
C ASP A 80 -8.05 5.53 7.19
N GLY A 81 -7.69 6.13 8.33
CA GLY A 81 -8.60 6.98 9.12
C GLY A 81 -8.98 8.32 8.47
N LEU A 82 -8.36 8.69 7.33
CA LEU A 82 -8.64 9.95 6.62
C LEU A 82 -9.67 9.80 5.49
N GLY A 83 -10.29 8.63 5.38
CA GLY A 83 -11.28 8.30 4.35
C GLY A 83 -10.75 7.32 3.31
N ALA A 84 -11.59 7.02 2.30
CA ALA A 84 -11.27 6.04 1.29
C ALA A 84 -10.05 6.44 0.43
N CYS A 85 -9.07 5.55 0.36
CA CYS A 85 -7.90 5.66 -0.52
C CYS A 85 -8.32 5.37 -1.97
N VAL A 86 -7.55 5.85 -2.95
CA VAL A 86 -7.78 5.56 -4.39
C VAL A 86 -7.75 4.06 -4.63
N ASN A 87 -6.81 3.37 -3.98
CA ASN A 87 -6.77 1.91 -3.90
C ASN A 87 -6.66 1.49 -2.43
N GLY A 88 -7.36 0.42 -2.06
CA GLY A 88 -7.35 -0.14 -0.70
C GLY A 88 -6.08 -0.92 -0.34
N THR A 89 -4.98 -0.71 -1.06
CA THR A 89 -3.72 -1.45 -0.86
C THR A 89 -3.12 -1.14 0.52
N GLY A 90 -2.81 -2.20 1.27
CA GLY A 90 -2.23 -2.14 2.60
C GLY A 90 -0.73 -2.41 2.62
N THR A 91 -0.17 -2.51 3.83
CA THR A 91 1.26 -2.76 4.04
C THR A 91 1.71 -4.15 3.60
N THR A 92 0.82 -5.16 3.58
CA THR A 92 1.15 -6.50 3.07
C THR A 92 1.61 -6.46 1.61
N GLU A 93 1.08 -5.53 0.80
CA GLU A 93 1.49 -5.36 -0.58
C GLU A 93 2.60 -4.31 -0.74
N ILE A 94 2.47 -3.17 -0.04
CA ILE A 94 3.40 -2.05 -0.23
C ILE A 94 4.73 -2.27 0.50
N GLY A 95 4.74 -2.91 1.68
CA GLY A 95 5.94 -3.17 2.47
C GLY A 95 7.02 -3.91 1.67
N PRO A 96 6.72 -5.07 1.04
CA PRO A 96 7.68 -5.76 0.20
C PRO A 96 8.18 -4.93 -0.99
N LYS A 97 7.33 -4.09 -1.59
CA LYS A 97 7.74 -3.19 -2.68
C LYS A 97 8.72 -2.12 -2.20
N VAL A 98 8.50 -1.58 -0.99
CA VAL A 98 9.44 -0.63 -0.38
C VAL A 98 10.78 -1.32 -0.07
N THR A 99 10.74 -2.55 0.47
CA THR A 99 11.97 -3.34 0.69
C THR A 99 12.73 -3.57 -0.61
N ASN A 100 12.05 -3.98 -1.68
CA ASN A 100 12.68 -4.16 -3.00
C ASN A 100 13.29 -2.84 -3.52
N LEU A 101 12.61 -1.71 -3.38
CA LEU A 101 13.16 -0.40 -3.75
C LEU A 101 14.45 -0.10 -2.96
N VAL A 102 14.46 -0.38 -1.66
CA VAL A 102 15.64 -0.19 -0.82
C VAL A 102 16.78 -1.08 -1.28
N ASP A 103 16.50 -2.34 -1.62
CA ASP A 103 17.50 -3.31 -2.09
C ASP A 103 18.02 -2.97 -3.49
N ASP A 104 17.16 -2.53 -4.41
CA ASP A 104 17.52 -2.05 -5.75
C ASP A 104 18.51 -0.86 -5.68
N VAL A 105 18.37 0.00 -4.66
CA VAL A 105 19.29 1.12 -4.43
C VAL A 105 20.56 0.66 -3.69
N ARG A 106 20.41 -0.11 -2.62
CA ARG A 106 21.52 -0.51 -1.75
C ARG A 106 22.48 -1.46 -2.45
N THR A 107 21.97 -2.51 -3.07
CA THR A 107 22.77 -3.61 -3.65
C THR A 107 23.87 -3.12 -4.60
N PRO A 108 23.59 -2.26 -5.60
CA PRO A 108 24.63 -1.75 -6.49
C PRO A 108 25.61 -0.78 -5.80
N LEU A 109 25.23 -0.14 -4.68
CA LEU A 109 26.10 0.79 -3.96
C LEU A 109 27.07 0.11 -2.99
N VAL A 110 26.67 -1.01 -2.38
CA VAL A 110 27.46 -1.67 -1.33
C VAL A 110 28.05 -3.02 -1.77
N GLY A 111 27.64 -3.55 -2.91
CA GLY A 111 27.98 -4.91 -3.34
C GLY A 111 27.23 -5.97 -2.53
N MET A 112 27.24 -7.21 -3.03
CA MET A 112 26.54 -8.35 -2.44
C MET A 112 27.37 -8.96 -1.29
N SER A 113 27.84 -8.16 -0.32
CA SER A 113 28.38 -8.70 0.91
C SER A 113 27.22 -8.94 1.88
N THR A 114 26.64 -10.14 1.70
CA THR A 114 25.88 -10.86 2.73
C THR A 114 26.62 -10.88 4.06
#